data_AF-A0A6H5J1K3-F1
#
_entry.id   AF-A0A6H5J1K3-F1
#
_cell.length_a   1.000
_cell.length_b   1.000
_cell.length_c   1.000
_cell.angle_alpha   90.00
_cell.angle_beta   90.00
_cell.angle_gamma   90.00
#
_symmetry.space_group_name_H-M   'P 1'
#
loop_
_entity.id
_entity.type
_entity.pdbx_description
1 polymer ?
#
loop_
_entity_poly.entity_id
_entity_poly.type
_entity_poly.pdbx_seq_one_letter_code
_entity_poly.pdbx_strand_id
1 'polypeptide(L)' 'MYSVDIQNGGVIKKIKGIKSSVVKNTITFDDYLQCLQENAIISREQHNIRSRLHVLRSEKERKMLSVLTTTNDT' A
#
# COMPACT_ATOMS: atom_id res chain seq x y z
N MET A 1 -4.25 4.90 -0.58
CA MET A 1 -2.80 4.99 -0.87
C MET A 1 -2.54 6.38 -1.43
N TYR A 2 -1.38 6.98 -1.16
CA TYR A 2 -0.95 8.18 -1.87
C TYR A 2 0.55 8.13 -2.19
N SER A 3 0.91 8.81 -3.28
CA SER A 3 2.29 9.02 -3.68
C SER A 3 2.50 10.46 -4.13
N VAL A 4 3.63 11.06 -3.77
CA VAL A 4 4.01 12.43 -4.18
C VAL A 4 5.40 12.38 -4.76
N ASP A 5 5.55 12.86 -5.99
CA ASP A 5 6.85 13.08 -6.61
C ASP A 5 7.27 14.54 -6.38
N ILE A 6 8.37 14.74 -5.67
CA ILE A 6 8.91 16.06 -5.34
C ILE A 6 10.10 16.29 -6.27
N GLN A 7 10.05 17.36 -7.06
CA GLN A 7 11.18 17.77 -7.90
C GLN A 7 12.45 17.91 -7.04
N ASN A 8 13.50 17.16 -7.39
CA ASN A 8 14.77 17.05 -6.63
C ASN A 8 14.67 16.46 -5.20
N GLY A 9 13.49 16.03 -4.74
CA GLY A 9 13.26 15.42 -3.42
C GLY A 9 12.91 13.93 -3.47
N GLY A 10 12.65 13.39 -4.67
CA GLY A 10 12.29 12.00 -4.89
C GLY A 10 10.82 11.69 -4.57
N VAL A 11 10.48 10.40 -4.62
CA VAL A 11 9.09 9.93 -4.48
C VAL A 11 8.79 9.49 -3.05
N ILE A 12 7.79 10.10 -2.43
CA ILE A 12 7.23 9.69 -1.14
C ILE A 12 6.01 8.82 -1.37
N LYS A 13 6.01 7.61 -0.80
CA LYS A 13 4.92 6.61 -0.90
C LYS A 13 4.36 6.30 0.48
N LYS A 14 3.05 6.41 0.69
CA LYS A 14 2.40 5.99 1.95
C LYS A 14 1.15 5.17 1.73
N ILE A 15 1.07 4.06 2.48
CA ILE A 15 -0.07 3.16 2.49
C ILE A 15 -0.39 2.79 3.94
N LYS A 16 -1.67 2.85 4.30
CA LYS A 16 -2.15 2.53 5.65
C LYS A 16 -2.01 1.03 5.92
N GLY A 17 -1.40 0.69 7.07
CA GLY A 17 -1.35 -0.69 7.56
C GLY A 17 -0.42 -1.64 6.80
N ILE A 18 0.48 -1.12 5.96
CA ILE A 18 1.52 -1.88 5.26
C ILE A 18 2.89 -1.47 5.79
N LYS A 19 3.80 -2.45 5.96
CA LYS A 19 5.19 -2.20 6.38
C LYS A 19 5.92 -1.26 5.41
N SER A 20 6.70 -0.33 5.94
CA SER A 20 7.48 0.63 5.15
C SER A 20 8.46 -0.04 4.19
N SER A 21 9.07 -1.17 4.59
CA SER A 21 9.97 -1.96 3.73
C SER A 21 9.26 -2.53 2.50
N VAL A 22 8.02 -3.01 2.67
CA VAL A 22 7.18 -3.49 1.56
C VAL A 22 6.85 -2.32 0.63
N VAL A 23 6.41 -1.17 1.18
CA VAL A 23 6.11 0.03 0.40
C VAL A 23 7.33 0.53 -0.38
N LYS A 24 8.53 0.49 0.22
CA LYS A 24 9.75 0.94 -0.45
C LYS A 24 10.10 0.04 -1.64
N ASN A 25 10.01 -1.28 -1.46
CA ASN A 25 10.56 -2.25 -2.40
C ASN A 25 9.58 -2.74 -3.46
N THR A 26 8.26 -2.74 -3.20
CA THR A 26 7.27 -3.38 -4.10
C THR A 26 6.24 -2.44 -4.68
N ILE A 27 6.22 -1.17 -4.26
CA ILE A 27 5.24 -0.19 -4.71
C ILE A 27 5.94 0.89 -5.51
N THR A 28 5.41 1.26 -6.67
CA THR A 28 5.94 2.35 -7.51
C THR A 28 5.03 3.57 -7.50
N PHE A 29 5.48 4.66 -8.12
CA PHE A 29 4.62 5.82 -8.39
C PHE A 29 3.52 5.47 -9.39
N ASP A 30 3.83 4.65 -10.39
CA ASP A 30 2.86 4.21 -11.39
C ASP A 30 1.73 3.37 -10.79
N ASP A 31 2.02 2.55 -9.77
CA ASP A 31 0.98 1.85 -9.01
C ASP A 31 -0.05 2.85 -8.43
N TYR A 32 0.38 4.05 -8.01
CA TYR A 32 -0.52 5.10 -7.53
C TYR A 32 -1.34 5.71 -8.68
N LEU A 33 -0.70 6.04 -9.80
CA LEU A 33 -1.38 6.59 -10.98
C LEU A 33 -2.44 5.61 -11.50
N GLN A 34 -2.11 4.33 -11.58
CA GLN A 34 -3.05 3.29 -12.01
C GLN A 34 -4.25 3.19 -11.06
N CYS A 35 -4.03 3.14 -9.75
CA CYS A 35 -5.12 3.14 -8.78
C CYS A 35 -6.01 4.39 -8.89
N LEU A 36 -5.44 5.54 -9.25
CA LEU A 36 -6.14 6.82 -9.35
C LEU A 36 -6.93 6.95 -10.65
N GLN A 37 -6.35 6.55 -11.78
CA GLN A 37 -6.92 6.74 -13.12
C GLN A 37 -7.93 5.64 -13.47
N GLU A 38 -7.63 4.40 -13.11
CA GLU A 38 -8.42 3.23 -13.51
C GLU A 38 -9.35 2.74 -12.39
N ASN A 39 -9.36 3.40 -11.23
CA ASN A 39 -9.95 2.88 -9.99
C ASN A 39 -9.47 1.44 -9.68
N ALA A 40 -8.25 1.11 -10.11
CA ALA A 40 -7.71 -0.22 -9.98
C ALA A 40 -7.42 -0.54 -8.51
N ILE A 41 -7.69 -1.79 -8.13
CA ILE A 41 -7.31 -2.33 -6.83
C ILE A 41 -6.07 -3.17 -7.01
N ILE A 42 -4.94 -2.68 -6.51
CA ILE A 42 -3.68 -3.42 -6.55
C ILE A 42 -3.56 -4.24 -5.26
N SER A 43 -2.91 -5.41 -5.30
CA SER A 43 -2.59 -6.17 -4.09
C SER A 43 -1.10 -6.47 -3.97
N ARG A 44 -0.59 -6.47 -2.73
CA ARG A 44 0.77 -6.88 -2.38
C ARG A 44 0.75 -7.78 -1.17
N GLU A 45 1.75 -8.64 -1.07
CA GLU A 45 1.90 -9.57 0.04
C GLU A 45 2.89 -9.00 1.06
N GLN A 46 2.57 -9.14 2.35
CA GLN A 46 3.50 -8.86 3.43
C GLN A 46 3.53 -10.05 4.39
N HIS A 47 4.70 -10.33 4.93
CA HIS A 47 4.86 -11.34 5.97
C HIS A 47 4.95 -10.66 7.33
N ASN A 48 4.25 -11.20 8.32
CA ASN A 48 4.29 -10.71 9.68
C ASN A 48 4.42 -11.85 10.69
N ILE A 49 5.13 -11.60 11.78
CA ILE A 49 5.15 -12.53 12.91
C ILE A 49 3.99 -12.13 13.81
N ARG A 50 3.08 -13.07 14.08
CA ARG A 50 1.93 -12.83 14.96
C ARG A 50 1.84 -13.91 16.02
N SER A 51 1.41 -13.49 17.22
CA SER A 51 1.05 -14.40 18.31
C SER A 51 -0.44 -14.68 18.27
N ARG A 52 -0.82 -15.95 18.20
CA ARG A 52 -2.20 -16.44 18.31
C ARG A 52 -2.22 -17.54 19.35
N LEU A 53 -3.06 -17.41 20.38
CA LEU A 53 -3.14 -18.38 21.50
C LEU A 53 -1.75 -18.72 22.07
N HIS A 54 -0.93 -17.70 22.29
CA HIS A 54 0.46 -17.82 22.78
C HIS A 54 1.44 -18.57 21.87
N VAL A 55 1.06 -18.85 20.61
CA VAL A 55 1.94 -19.47 19.62
C VAL A 55 2.33 -18.44 18.56
N LEU A 56 3.64 -18.22 18.41
CA LEU A 56 4.22 -17.37 17.39
C LEU A 56 4.24 -18.08 16.04
N ARG A 57 3.72 -17.42 15.01
CA ARG A 57 3.76 -17.92 13.62
C ARG A 57 4.11 -16.79 12.65
N SER A 58 4.71 -17.16 11.53
CA SER A 58 4.79 -16.29 10.36
C SER A 58 3.46 -16.38 9.60
N GLU A 59 2.77 -15.26 9.48
CA GLU A 59 1.53 -15.11 8.73
C GLU A 59 1.81 -14.33 7.44
N LYS A 60 1.31 -14.86 6.32
CA LYS A 60 1.33 -14.18 5.02
C LYS A 60 0.01 -13.45 4.83
N GLU A 61 0.08 -12.12 4.72
CA GLU A 61 -1.09 -11.25 4.55
C GLU A 61 -1.09 -10.63 3.16
N ARG A 62 -2.21 -10.74 2.44
CA ARG A 62 -2.48 -9.97 1.23
C ARG A 62 -3.10 -8.63 1.60
N LYS A 63 -2.48 -7.53 1.18
CA LYS A 63 -2.95 -6.16 1.40
C LYS A 63 -3.46 -5.57 0.11
N MET A 64 -4.65 -5.01 0.18
CA MET A 64 -5.30 -4.31 -0.92
C MET A 64 -4.90 -2.83 -0.89
N LEU A 65 -4.62 -2.29 -2.06
CA LEU A 65 -4.15 -0.93 -2.31
C LEU A 65 -5.17 -0.27 -3.21
N SER A 66 -5.81 0.77 -2.72
CA SER A 66 -6.68 1.64 -3.50
C SER A 66 -6.48 3.08 -3.06
N VAL A 67 -6.80 4.02 -3.94
CA VAL A 67 -6.96 5.42 -3.55
C VAL A 67 -8.37 5.56 -2.95
N LEU A 68 -8.47 6.16 -1.77
CA LEU A 68 -9.77 6.47 -1.18
C LEU A 68 -10.23 7.78 -1.82
N THR A 69 -11.01 7.70 -2.89
CA THR A 69 -11.75 8.84 -3.40
C THR A 69 -13.09 8.86 -2.66
N THR A 70 -13.31 9.84 -1.79
CA THR A 70 -14.68 10.18 -1.38
C THR A 70 -15.37 10.71 -2.64
N THR A 71 -16.12 9.85 -3.32
CA THR A 71 -17.11 10.31 -4.28
C THR A 71 -18.15 11.06 -3.47
N ASN A 72 -18.01 12.39 -3.46
CA ASN A 72 -19.15 13.25 -3.13
C ASN A 72 -20.07 13.14 -4.36
N ASP A 73 -20.88 12.09 -4.39
CA ASP A 73 -21.98 11.99 -5.34
C ASP A 73 -22.92 13.16 -5.04
N THR A 74 -22.92 14.15 -5.93
CA THR A 74 -23.84 15.29 -5.96
C THR A 74 -25.19 14.89 -6.51
#